data_AF-A0A5E9ARB9-F1
#
_entry.id   AF-A0A5E9ARB9-F1
#
_cell.length_a   1.000
_cell.length_b   1.000
_cell.length_c   1.000
_cell.angle_alpha   90.00
_cell.angle_beta   90.00
_cell.angle_gamma   90.00
#
_symmetry.space_group_name_H-M   'P 1'
#
loop_
_entity.id
_entity.type
_entity.pdbx_description
1 polymer ?
#
loop_
_entity_poly.entity_id
_entity_poly.type
_entity_poly.pdbx_seq_one_letter_code
_entity_poly.pdbx_strand_id
1 'polypeptide(L)'
;NDQISLFGMFGYGSDDNLTDGTWAIPAGGRGFYKQWGGNWAWWAGGTYKFNEKTSFNLQVSGDDDKNYGLAANIAYDVVPGFTVTAEVDWDHFGHFDDGTIYGNWTGADKKNSVGGLLRFQRSF
;
A
#
# COMPACT_ATOMS: atom_id res chain seq x y z
N ASN A 1 -22.08 16.55 3.77
CA ASN A 1 -21.14 16.63 2.63
C ASN A 1 -20.59 15.21 2.54
N ASP A 2 -21.31 14.32 1.86
CA ASP A 2 -21.27 12.86 2.15
C ASP A 2 -20.66 12.03 1.01
N GLN A 3 -20.24 12.71 -0.06
CA GLN A 3 -19.64 12.07 -1.23
C GLN A 3 -18.14 11.84 -1.08
N ILE A 4 -17.46 12.61 -0.24
CA ILE A 4 -16.01 12.55 -0.08
C ILE A 4 -15.67 12.10 1.34
N SER A 5 -14.80 11.09 1.44
CA SER A 5 -14.10 10.71 2.66
C SER A 5 -12.61 10.83 2.41
N LEU A 6 -11.86 11.39 3.36
CA LEU A 6 -10.42 11.57 3.26
C LEU A 6 -9.75 10.97 4.50
N PHE A 7 -8.55 10.45 4.34
CA PHE A 7 -7.72 10.00 5.44
C PHE A 7 -6.26 10.38 5.23
N GLY A 8 -5.55 10.48 6.35
CA GLY A 8 -4.10 10.62 6.41
C GLY A 8 -3.58 9.86 7.62
N MET A 9 -2.46 9.18 7.46
CA MET A 9 -1.80 8.39 8.49
C MET A 9 -0.29 8.60 8.38
N PHE A 10 0.38 8.63 9.52
CA PHE A 10 1.83 8.72 9.62
C PHE A 10 2.32 7.69 10.64
N GLY A 11 3.39 6.97 10.30
CA GLY A 11 4.05 5.99 11.14
C GLY A 11 5.48 6.41 11.42
N TYR A 12 5.92 6.22 12.66
CA TYR A 12 7.31 6.39 13.06
C TYR A 12 7.75 5.19 13.90
N GLY A 13 8.97 4.70 13.70
CA GLY A 13 9.53 3.59 14.47
C GLY A 13 11.05 3.51 14.30
N SER A 14 11.72 2.97 15.31
CA SER A 14 13.18 2.76 15.31
C SER A 14 13.56 1.40 14.71
N ASP A 15 14.78 1.32 14.17
CA ASP A 15 15.40 0.13 13.59
C ASP A 15 16.25 -0.67 14.60
N ASP A 16 16.45 -0.16 15.81
CA ASP A 16 17.44 -0.65 16.80
C ASP A 16 17.35 -2.16 17.12
N ASN A 17 16.16 -2.75 17.01
CA ASN A 17 15.93 -4.18 17.29
C ASN A 17 15.51 -4.99 16.05
N LEU A 18 15.60 -4.39 14.86
CA LEU A 18 15.11 -4.99 13.60
C LEU A 18 16.25 -5.29 12.62
N THR A 19 17.48 -4.89 12.93
CA THR A 19 18.66 -5.03 12.07
C THR A 19 19.58 -6.19 12.46
N ASP A 20 19.23 -6.94 13.52
CA ASP A 20 20.02 -8.08 13.96
C ASP A 20 19.95 -9.23 12.94
N GLY A 21 21.08 -9.45 12.25
CA GLY A 21 21.24 -10.50 11.24
C GLY A 21 21.49 -11.89 11.82
N THR A 22 21.56 -12.07 13.13
CA THR A 22 21.89 -13.35 13.77
C THR A 22 20.68 -14.26 14.03
N TRP A 23 19.46 -13.73 13.85
CA TRP A 23 18.22 -14.51 13.96
C TRP A 23 18.08 -15.52 12.81
N ALA A 24 17.34 -16.60 13.05
CA ALA A 24 17.06 -17.62 12.02
C ALA A 24 16.41 -17.03 10.76
N ILE A 25 15.64 -15.94 10.91
CA ILE A 25 15.14 -15.10 9.81
C ILE A 25 15.38 -13.64 10.21
N PRO A 26 16.36 -12.95 9.62
CA PRO A 26 16.60 -11.53 9.87
C PRO A 26 15.40 -10.68 9.46
N ALA A 27 15.06 -9.68 10.28
CA ALA A 27 13.90 -8.83 10.05
C ALA A 27 14.17 -7.70 9.03
N GLY A 28 15.45 -7.44 8.71
CA GLY A 28 15.87 -6.51 7.66
C GLY A 28 15.40 -5.07 7.92
N GLY A 29 15.43 -4.62 9.17
CA GLY A 29 14.98 -3.27 9.56
C GLY A 29 13.45 -3.09 9.59
N ARG A 30 12.66 -4.16 9.37
CA ARG A 30 11.20 -4.16 9.46
C ARG A 30 10.69 -5.09 10.54
N GLY A 31 9.48 -4.85 11.03
CA GLY A 31 8.82 -5.70 12.01
C GLY A 31 7.30 -5.71 11.82
N PHE A 32 6.60 -6.53 12.61
CA PHE A 32 5.14 -6.68 12.50
C PHE A 32 4.38 -5.35 12.62
N TYR A 33 4.88 -4.43 13.47
CA TYR A 33 4.31 -3.10 13.71
C TYR A 33 4.97 -1.98 12.90
N LYS A 34 6.03 -2.27 12.14
CA LYS A 34 6.83 -1.32 11.33
C LYS A 34 7.21 -1.97 10.02
N GLN A 35 6.28 -1.97 9.06
CA GLN A 35 6.43 -2.69 7.79
C GLN A 35 7.14 -1.86 6.70
N TRP A 36 7.52 -0.61 6.99
CA TRP A 36 8.16 0.31 6.05
C TRP A 36 9.69 0.36 6.21
N GLY A 37 10.38 0.80 5.15
CA GLY A 37 11.81 1.07 5.17
C GLY A 37 12.14 2.40 5.87
N GLY A 38 13.27 2.44 6.57
CA GLY A 38 13.72 3.59 7.36
C GLY A 38 12.78 3.94 8.52
N ASN A 39 12.88 5.15 9.08
CA ASN A 39 12.27 5.44 10.38
C ASN A 39 10.80 5.89 10.31
N TRP A 40 10.31 6.30 9.15
CA TRP A 40 8.96 6.82 9.00
C TRP A 40 8.28 6.38 7.71
N ALA A 41 6.95 6.42 7.72
CA ALA A 41 6.12 6.23 6.55
C ALA A 41 4.82 7.04 6.66
N TRP A 42 4.17 7.25 5.52
CA TRP A 42 2.90 7.95 5.44
C TRP A 42 1.97 7.30 4.43
N TRP A 43 0.67 7.50 4.67
CA TRP A 43 -0.41 7.09 3.78
C TRP A 43 -1.43 8.21 3.75
N ALA A 44 -1.90 8.54 2.56
CA ALA A 44 -2.97 9.50 2.38
C ALA A 44 -3.91 9.00 1.29
N GLY A 45 -5.18 9.36 1.39
CA GLY A 45 -6.12 8.94 0.37
C GLY A 45 -7.53 9.37 0.67
N GLY A 46 -8.43 8.85 -0.13
CA GLY A 46 -9.83 9.12 0.01
C GLY A 46 -10.70 8.32 -0.91
N THR A 47 -12.00 8.44 -0.64
CA THR A 47 -13.07 7.80 -1.38
C THR A 47 -13.99 8.88 -1.91
N TYR A 48 -14.33 8.79 -3.20
CA TYR A 48 -15.40 9.55 -3.82
C TYR A 48 -16.56 8.63 -4.18
N LYS A 49 -17.75 8.89 -3.65
CA LYS A 49 -18.99 8.18 -3.98
C LYS A 49 -19.66 8.87 -5.16
N PHE A 50 -19.61 8.25 -6.35
CA PHE A 50 -20.33 8.77 -7.52
C PHE A 50 -21.84 8.64 -7.34
N ASN A 51 -22.30 7.51 -6.80
CA ASN A 51 -23.70 7.20 -6.52
C ASN A 51 -23.78 6.07 -5.47
N GLU A 52 -24.99 5.62 -5.16
CA GLU A 52 -25.25 4.56 -4.16
C GLU A 52 -24.58 3.21 -4.47
N LYS A 53 -24.24 2.94 -5.74
CA LYS A 53 -23.64 1.69 -6.18
C LYS A 53 -22.17 1.80 -6.55
N THR A 54 -21.62 3.01 -6.67
CA THR A 54 -20.31 3.22 -7.29
C THR A 54 -19.46 4.17 -6.48
N SER A 55 -18.28 3.71 -6.10
CA SER A 55 -17.26 4.53 -5.43
C SER A 55 -15.90 4.38 -6.10
N PHE A 56 -15.14 5.47 -6.08
CA PHE A 56 -13.74 5.52 -6.47
C PHE A 56 -12.89 5.70 -5.23
N ASN A 57 -11.81 4.96 -5.11
CA ASN A 57 -10.83 5.07 -4.04
C ASN A 57 -9.46 5.40 -4.63
N LEU A 58 -8.73 6.28 -3.96
CA LEU A 58 -7.34 6.61 -4.26
C LEU A 58 -6.55 6.61 -2.96
N GLN A 59 -5.41 5.93 -2.96
CA GLN A 59 -4.42 5.96 -1.90
C GLN A 59 -3.04 6.21 -2.50
N VAL A 60 -2.25 7.01 -1.80
CA VAL A 60 -0.82 7.20 -2.04
C VAL A 60 -0.07 6.97 -0.74
N SER A 61 1.14 6.43 -0.83
CA SER A 61 1.98 6.14 0.32
C SER A 61 3.46 6.32 0.00
N GLY A 62 4.26 6.48 1.04
CA GLY A 62 5.70 6.37 0.90
C GLY A 62 6.41 6.26 2.24
N ASP A 63 7.70 5.97 2.16
CA ASP A 63 8.56 5.77 3.33
C ASP A 63 9.92 6.46 3.21
N ASP A 64 10.68 6.40 4.31
CA ASP A 64 12.02 6.99 4.45
C ASP A 64 13.05 6.33 3.52
N ASP A 65 12.81 5.07 3.14
CA ASP A 65 13.60 4.30 2.16
C ASP A 65 13.20 4.62 0.69
N LYS A 66 12.45 5.71 0.48
CA LYS A 66 12.05 6.25 -0.83
C LYS A 66 11.21 5.28 -1.65
N ASN A 67 10.51 4.36 -1.00
CA ASN A 67 9.48 3.56 -1.66
C ASN A 67 8.21 4.40 -1.77
N TYR A 68 7.53 4.34 -2.91
CA TYR A 68 6.26 5.02 -3.12
C TYR A 68 5.22 4.09 -3.71
N GLY A 69 4.00 4.19 -3.19
CA GLY A 69 2.86 3.42 -3.68
C GLY A 69 1.73 4.33 -4.13
N LEU A 70 1.01 3.91 -5.17
CA LEU A 70 -0.28 4.46 -5.56
C LEU A 70 -1.24 3.32 -5.84
N ALA A 71 -2.42 3.36 -5.25
CA ALA A 71 -3.50 2.41 -5.49
C ALA A 71 -4.77 3.17 -5.85
N ALA A 72 -5.39 2.82 -6.98
CA ALA A 72 -6.63 3.42 -7.45
C ALA A 72 -7.62 2.32 -7.83
N ASN A 73 -8.84 2.39 -7.29
CA ASN A 73 -9.87 1.39 -7.60
C ASN A 73 -11.27 1.99 -7.75
N ILE A 74 -12.12 1.26 -8.48
CA ILE A 74 -13.55 1.50 -8.56
C ILE A 74 -14.26 0.28 -7.98
N ALA A 75 -15.11 0.50 -6.99
CA ALA A 75 -16.02 -0.52 -6.46
C ALA A 75 -17.43 -0.29 -7.01
N TYR A 76 -18.02 -1.33 -7.58
CA TYR A 76 -19.36 -1.30 -8.15
C TYR A 76 -20.25 -2.41 -7.59
N ASP A 77 -21.35 -2.01 -6.96
CA ASP A 77 -22.39 -2.90 -6.45
C ASP A 77 -23.33 -3.28 -7.59
N VAL A 78 -23.08 -4.44 -8.20
CA VAL A 78 -23.88 -4.97 -9.30
C VAL A 78 -25.31 -5.25 -8.82
N VAL A 79 -25.42 -5.95 -7.69
CA VAL A 79 -26.67 -6.21 -6.96
C VAL A 79 -26.41 -6.14 -5.46
N PRO A 80 -27.44 -5.96 -4.60
CA PRO A 80 -27.24 -5.96 -3.15
C PRO A 80 -26.45 -7.19 -2.66
N GLY A 81 -25.38 -6.92 -1.91
CA GLY A 81 -24.47 -7.95 -1.40
C GLY A 81 -23.50 -8.53 -2.42
N PHE A 82 -23.38 -7.99 -3.64
CA PHE A 82 -22.36 -8.39 -4.63
C PHE A 82 -21.65 -7.17 -5.23
N THR A 83 -20.36 -7.07 -4.91
CA THR A 83 -19.49 -5.97 -5.33
C THR A 83 -18.38 -6.50 -6.24
N VAL A 84 -18.14 -5.79 -7.34
CA VAL A 84 -16.98 -6.00 -8.21
C VAL A 84 -16.06 -4.80 -8.07
N THR A 85 -14.78 -5.05 -7.77
CA THR A 85 -13.76 -4.01 -7.62
C THR A 85 -12.67 -4.21 -8.64
N ALA A 86 -12.41 -3.19 -9.46
CA ALA A 86 -11.27 -3.12 -10.36
C ALA A 86 -10.23 -2.16 -9.78
N GLU A 87 -8.99 -2.61 -9.65
CA GLU A 87 -7.89 -1.88 -9.02
C GLU A 87 -6.64 -1.88 -9.90
N VAL A 88 -5.94 -0.76 -9.90
CA VAL A 88 -4.63 -0.57 -10.51
C VAL A 88 -3.69 0.01 -9.47
N ASP A 89 -2.50 -0.58 -9.40
CA ASP A 89 -1.47 -0.23 -8.46
C ASP A 89 -0.20 0.17 -9.20
N TRP A 90 0.52 1.13 -8.63
CA TRP A 90 1.86 1.51 -9.05
C TRP A 90 2.80 1.49 -7.84
N ASP A 91 3.96 0.88 -8.04
CA ASP A 91 5.00 0.72 -7.04
C ASP A 91 6.30 1.32 -7.57
N HIS A 92 6.95 2.14 -6.75
CA HIS A 92 8.29 2.65 -6.96
C HIS A 92 9.21 2.12 -5.89
N PHE A 93 10.17 1.28 -6.29
CA PHE A 93 11.21 0.79 -5.39
C PHE A 93 12.39 1.76 -5.40
N GLY A 94 12.55 2.52 -4.32
CA GLY A 94 13.49 3.65 -4.23
C GLY A 94 14.94 3.24 -4.45
N HIS A 95 15.28 2.05 -3.97
CA HIS A 95 16.63 1.47 -4.00
C HIS A 95 16.78 0.30 -4.98
N PHE A 96 16.09 0.38 -6.13
CA PHE A 96 16.17 -0.66 -7.16
C PHE A 96 17.58 -0.85 -7.73
N ASP A 97 18.33 0.23 -7.91
CA ASP A 97 19.63 0.20 -8.60
C ASP A 97 20.82 -0.02 -7.64
N ASP A 98 20.68 0.36 -6.37
CA ASP A 98 21.76 0.38 -5.36
C ASP A 98 21.50 -0.54 -4.15
N GLY A 99 20.28 -1.06 -4.01
CA GLY A 99 19.88 -1.94 -2.92
C GLY A 99 19.74 -1.24 -1.57
N THR A 100 19.08 -1.91 -0.64
CA THR A 100 18.83 -1.42 0.71
C THR A 100 18.73 -2.59 1.69
N ILE A 101 19.01 -2.36 2.97
CA ILE A 101 18.90 -3.39 4.02
C ILE A 101 17.47 -3.91 4.18
N TYR A 102 16.48 -3.11 3.78
CA TYR A 102 15.06 -3.48 3.82
C TYR A 102 14.68 -4.42 2.66
N GLY A 103 15.52 -4.52 1.61
CA GLY A 103 15.31 -5.43 0.48
C GLY A 103 14.03 -5.16 -0.33
N ASN A 104 13.89 -5.88 -1.45
CA ASN A 104 12.72 -5.81 -2.32
C ASN A 104 11.65 -6.81 -1.87
N TRP A 105 10.69 -6.34 -1.06
CA TRP A 105 9.58 -7.18 -0.59
C TRP A 105 8.42 -7.26 -1.59
N THR A 106 8.22 -6.23 -2.43
CA THR A 106 7.16 -6.27 -3.45
C THR A 106 7.47 -7.30 -4.54
N GLY A 107 8.73 -7.73 -4.66
CA GLY A 107 9.18 -8.60 -5.75
C GLY A 107 9.25 -7.85 -7.08
N ALA A 108 9.30 -6.51 -7.04
CA ALA A 108 9.34 -5.66 -8.22
C ALA A 108 10.57 -6.00 -9.10
N ASP A 109 10.34 -6.30 -10.37
CA ASP A 109 11.39 -6.58 -11.35
C ASP A 109 11.91 -5.31 -12.05
N LYS A 110 11.29 -4.16 -11.75
CA LYS A 110 11.63 -2.84 -12.28
C LYS A 110 11.52 -1.79 -11.19
N LYS A 111 12.30 -0.71 -11.33
CA LYS A 111 12.22 0.49 -10.48
C LYS A 111 10.80 1.05 -10.35
N ASN A 112 10.02 0.97 -11.42
CA ASN A 112 8.61 1.32 -11.43
C ASN A 112 7.82 0.12 -11.96
N SER A 113 6.88 -0.37 -11.15
CA SER A 113 6.06 -1.54 -11.46
C SER A 113 4.59 -1.15 -11.46
N VAL A 114 3.80 -1.77 -12.35
CA VAL A 114 2.35 -1.57 -12.43
C VAL A 114 1.68 -2.92 -12.28
N GLY A 115 0.71 -2.99 -11.38
CA GLY A 115 -0.09 -4.16 -11.10
C GLY A 115 -1.58 -3.82 -11.10
N GLY A 116 -2.40 -4.84 -10.91
CA GLY A 116 -3.82 -4.65 -10.73
C GLY A 116 -4.54 -5.94 -10.42
N LEU A 117 -5.77 -5.81 -9.94
CA LEU A 117 -6.61 -6.93 -9.61
C LEU A 117 -8.07 -6.65 -9.95
N LEU A 118 -8.81 -7.74 -10.17
CA LEU A 118 -10.26 -7.74 -10.26
C LEU A 118 -10.82 -8.62 -9.15
N ARG A 119 -11.55 -8.02 -8.21
CA ARG A 119 -12.10 -8.69 -7.04
C ARG A 119 -13.61 -8.84 -7.17
N PHE A 120 -14.10 -10.02 -6.80
CA PHE A 120 -15.51 -10.34 -6.69
C PHE A 120 -15.81 -10.64 -5.22
N GLN A 121 -16.70 -9.88 -4.60
CA GLN A 121 -17.04 -10.03 -3.18
C GLN A 121 -18.55 -10.21 -3.02
N ARG A 122 -18.95 -11.31 -2.35
CA ARG A 122 -20.35 -11.61 -2.03
C ARG A 122 -20.52 -11.67 -0.51
N SER A 123 -21.57 -11.02 -0.01
CA SER A 123 -22.04 -11.14 1.38
C SER A 123 -23.34 -11.94 1.42
N PHE A 124 -23.50 -12.79 2.44
CA PHE A 124 -24.66 -13.67 2.64
C PHE A 124 -25.51 -13.20 3.81
#